data_AF-A0A5C1AH30-F1
#
_entry.id   AF-A0A5C1AH30-F1
#
_cell.length_a   1.000
_cell.length_b   1.000
_cell.length_c   1.000
_cell.angle_alpha   90.00
_cell.angle_beta   90.00
_cell.angle_gamma   90.00
#
_symmetry.space_group_name_H-M   'P 1'
#
loop_
_entity.id
_entity.type
_entity.pdbx_description
1 polymer ?
#
loop_
_entity_poly.entity_id
_entity_poly.type
_entity_poly.pdbx_seq_one_letter_code
_entity_poly.pdbx_strand_id
1 'polypeptide(L)'
;MNFKQLITVATLFLPLVGWTLSDAAPGEEATGRARDTCRVPEEDLRCLDLDEQLLRWRVIAERKLAVGQDLARGRLTLLAAAGLIREIDRQNPDFDHEAFQLIVRPKGDGEWYCRYAIGLAERPSNDPDRRRVLAGLEDELQRLLEAEAVTLPSTKEQ
;
A
#
# COMPACT_ATOMS: atom_id res chain seq x y z
N MET A 1 -34.57 2.89 -26.53
CA MET A 1 -33.47 3.54 -27.27
C MET A 1 -32.17 2.84 -26.93
N ASN A 2 -31.43 2.46 -27.97
CA ASN A 2 -30.38 1.44 -27.98
C ASN A 2 -29.01 2.00 -27.57
N PHE A 3 -28.29 1.31 -26.68
CA PHE A 3 -26.84 1.49 -26.44
C PHE A 3 -26.13 0.22 -26.95
N LYS A 4 -25.84 0.21 -28.26
CA LYS A 4 -24.93 -0.73 -28.91
C LYS A 4 -23.92 0.11 -29.69
N GLN A 5 -22.68 -0.39 -29.75
CA GLN A 5 -21.50 0.14 -30.46
C GLN A 5 -20.71 1.16 -29.62
N LEU A 6 -19.37 1.10 -29.47
CA LEU A 6 -18.31 0.52 -30.28
C LEU A 6 -17.22 -0.05 -29.36
N ILE A 7 -16.84 -1.32 -29.54
CA ILE A 7 -15.56 -1.86 -29.06
C ILE A 7 -14.61 -1.80 -30.26
N THR A 8 -13.75 -0.78 -30.28
CA THR A 8 -12.69 -0.66 -31.28
C THR A 8 -11.47 -1.43 -30.80
N VAL A 9 -11.28 -2.59 -31.41
CA VAL A 9 -10.08 -3.43 -31.32
C VAL A 9 -8.93 -2.71 -32.01
N ALA A 10 -7.88 -2.35 -31.28
CA ALA A 10 -6.62 -1.88 -31.84
C ALA A 10 -5.53 -2.90 -31.50
N THR A 11 -5.39 -3.88 -32.39
CA THR A 11 -4.30 -4.86 -32.42
C THR A 11 -3.00 -4.14 -32.80
N LEU A 12 -2.10 -3.94 -31.84
CA LEU A 12 -0.78 -3.40 -32.11
C LEU A 12 0.15 -4.50 -32.63
N PHE A 13 0.55 -4.32 -33.89
CA PHE A 13 1.60 -5.03 -34.62
C PHE A 13 2.96 -4.74 -33.95
N LEU A 14 3.65 -5.76 -33.45
CA LEU A 14 5.06 -5.68 -33.07
C LEU A 14 5.92 -6.26 -34.21
N PRO A 15 6.87 -5.50 -34.78
CA PRO A 15 7.74 -6.00 -35.83
C PRO A 15 8.78 -6.97 -35.26
N LEU A 16 8.88 -8.15 -35.88
CA LEU A 16 10.04 -9.03 -35.83
C LEU A 16 11.27 -8.25 -36.29
N VAL A 17 12.22 -8.03 -35.37
CA VAL A 17 13.58 -7.66 -35.74
C VAL A 17 14.45 -8.90 -35.57
N GLY A 18 14.75 -9.53 -36.70
CA GLY A 18 15.77 -10.57 -36.79
C GLY A 18 17.14 -9.95 -36.58
N TRP A 19 17.93 -10.54 -35.68
CA TRP A 19 19.37 -10.35 -35.63
C TRP A 19 20.06 -11.68 -35.91
N THR A 20 21.03 -11.58 -36.81
CA THR A 20 21.73 -12.61 -37.53
C THR A 20 22.83 -13.26 -36.68
N LEU A 21 22.99 -14.57 -36.86
CA LEU A 21 24.24 -15.30 -36.65
C LEU A 21 25.40 -14.58 -37.37
N SER A 22 26.57 -14.49 -36.72
CA SER A 22 27.91 -14.89 -37.22
C SER A 22 29.00 -14.08 -36.54
N ASP A 23 29.79 -14.70 -35.66
CA ASP A 23 31.13 -15.18 -36.02
C ASP A 23 31.79 -15.81 -34.79
N ALA A 24 32.06 -17.11 -34.91
CA ALA A 24 32.89 -17.86 -33.99
C ALA A 24 34.36 -17.68 -34.41
N ALA A 25 35.19 -17.14 -33.51
CA ALA A 25 36.63 -17.25 -33.58
C ALA A 25 37.09 -18.18 -32.44
N PRO A 26 37.81 -19.28 -32.71
CA PRO A 26 38.48 -20.05 -31.67
C PRO A 26 39.89 -19.50 -31.45
N GLY A 27 40.21 -19.13 -30.21
CA GLY A 27 41.53 -18.62 -29.86
C GLY A 27 41.85 -18.77 -28.38
N GLU A 28 42.67 -19.78 -28.10
CA GLU A 28 43.66 -19.88 -27.01
C GLU A 28 43.20 -20.04 -25.56
N GLU A 29 43.38 -21.28 -25.09
CA GLU A 29 43.44 -21.70 -23.71
C GLU A 29 44.59 -21.01 -22.96
N ALA A 30 44.23 -20.09 -22.06
CA ALA A 30 45.12 -19.66 -20.97
C ALA A 30 44.50 -20.13 -19.66
N THR A 31 45.04 -21.24 -19.13
CA THR A 31 44.75 -21.78 -17.80
C THR A 31 45.31 -20.85 -16.71
N GLY A 32 44.69 -19.69 -16.54
CA GLY A 32 44.77 -18.89 -15.34
C GLY A 32 43.60 -19.29 -14.44
N ARG A 33 43.87 -19.99 -13.33
CA ARG A 33 42.89 -20.30 -12.29
C ARG A 33 42.50 -18.99 -11.60
N ALA A 34 41.71 -18.17 -12.29
CA ALA A 34 41.06 -17.02 -11.71
C ALA A 34 40.25 -17.53 -10.53
N ARG A 35 40.46 -16.95 -9.36
CA ARG A 35 39.51 -17.04 -8.27
C ARG A 35 38.22 -16.47 -8.83
N ASP A 36 37.35 -17.37 -9.28
CA ASP A 36 36.01 -17.08 -9.72
C ASP A 36 35.25 -16.65 -8.47
N THR A 37 35.46 -15.40 -8.08
CA THR A 37 34.60 -14.73 -7.13
C THR A 37 33.23 -14.79 -7.80
N CYS A 38 32.34 -15.66 -7.29
CA CYS A 38 30.93 -15.68 -7.66
C CYS A 38 30.42 -14.24 -7.53
N ARG A 39 30.48 -13.50 -8.64
CA ARG A 39 29.97 -12.17 -8.75
C ARG A 39 28.48 -12.40 -8.89
N VAL A 40 27.79 -12.39 -7.76
CA VAL A 40 26.33 -12.39 -7.76
C VAL A 40 25.91 -11.25 -8.70
N PRO A 41 25.18 -11.55 -9.77
CA PRO A 41 24.69 -10.52 -10.68
C PRO A 41 24.01 -9.42 -9.87
N GLU A 42 24.32 -8.16 -10.14
CA GLU A 42 23.73 -7.00 -9.44
C GLU A 42 22.18 -7.03 -9.49
N GLU A 43 21.62 -7.68 -10.50
CA GLU A 43 20.20 -7.94 -10.70
C GLU A 43 19.60 -8.82 -9.58
N ASP A 44 20.31 -9.86 -9.13
CA ASP A 44 19.84 -10.76 -8.07
C ASP A 44 19.77 -10.05 -6.70
N LEU A 45 20.70 -9.12 -6.45
CA LEU A 45 20.69 -8.30 -5.23
C LEU A 45 19.52 -7.30 -5.20
N ARG A 46 19.13 -6.75 -6.36
CA ARG A 46 17.96 -5.86 -6.48
C ARG A 46 16.64 -6.61 -6.32
N CYS A 47 16.55 -7.85 -6.80
CA CYS A 47 15.36 -8.69 -6.60
C CYS A 47 15.11 -9.00 -5.11
N LEU A 48 16.16 -9.31 -4.35
CA LEU A 48 16.04 -9.60 -2.92
C LEU A 48 15.56 -8.39 -2.10
N ASP A 49 16.02 -7.18 -2.44
CA ASP A 49 15.58 -5.94 -1.78
C ASP A 49 14.11 -5.61 -2.06
N LEU A 50 13.65 -5.82 -3.31
CA LEU A 50 12.24 -5.63 -3.67
C LEU A 50 11.33 -6.62 -2.94
N ASP A 51 11.73 -7.89 -2.83
CA ASP A 51 10.96 -8.90 -2.09
C ASP A 51 10.85 -8.57 -0.60
N GLU A 52 11.95 -8.10 0.00
CA GLU A 52 11.95 -7.68 1.41
C GLU A 52 11.04 -6.47 1.63
N GLN A 53 11.10 -5.48 0.74
CA GLN A 53 10.19 -4.32 0.76
C GLN A 53 8.73 -4.77 0.63
N LEU A 54 8.41 -5.62 -0.34
CA LEU A 54 7.05 -6.13 -0.54
C LEU A 54 6.51 -6.86 0.69
N LEU A 55 7.35 -7.66 1.35
CA LEU A 55 6.99 -8.33 2.61
C LEU A 55 6.69 -7.32 3.73
N ARG A 56 7.52 -6.28 3.89
CA ARG A 56 7.27 -5.20 4.88
C ARG A 56 5.95 -4.49 4.60
N TRP A 57 5.71 -4.08 3.36
CA TRP A 57 4.48 -3.42 2.93
C TRP A 57 3.25 -4.30 3.18
N ARG A 58 3.36 -5.60 2.91
CA ARG A 58 2.29 -6.56 3.15
C ARG A 58 1.93 -6.65 4.63
N VAL A 59 2.92 -6.78 5.52
CA VAL A 59 2.68 -6.85 6.97
C VAL A 59 1.99 -5.58 7.48
N ILE A 60 2.42 -4.41 7.02
CA ILE A 60 1.80 -3.12 7.37
C ILE A 60 0.35 -3.07 6.89
N ALA A 61 0.09 -3.47 5.64
CA ALA A 61 -1.24 -3.48 5.06
C ALA A 61 -2.18 -4.44 5.79
N GLU A 62 -1.71 -5.63 6.17
CA GLU A 62 -2.47 -6.62 6.94
C GLU A 62 -2.80 -6.11 8.35
N ARG A 63 -1.85 -5.45 9.04
CA ARG A 63 -2.10 -4.82 10.35
C ARG A 63 -3.18 -3.74 10.27
N LYS A 64 -3.11 -2.86 9.26
CA LYS A 64 -4.14 -1.82 9.03
C LYS A 64 -5.51 -2.43 8.72
N LEU A 65 -5.54 -3.48 7.91
CA LEU A 65 -6.78 -4.19 7.59
C LEU A 65 -7.41 -4.81 8.84
N ALA A 66 -6.60 -5.39 9.75
CA ALA A 66 -7.10 -5.94 11.01
C ALA A 66 -7.78 -4.85 11.87
N VAL A 67 -7.20 -3.64 11.95
CA VAL A 67 -7.83 -2.49 12.63
C VAL A 67 -9.18 -2.14 12.01
N GLY A 68 -9.27 -2.08 10.67
CA GLY A 68 -10.54 -1.82 9.97
C GLY A 68 -11.60 -2.90 10.24
N GLN A 69 -11.19 -4.17 10.34
CA GLN A 69 -12.11 -5.26 10.68
C GLN A 69 -12.60 -5.17 12.13
N ASP A 70 -11.75 -4.80 13.08
CA ASP A 70 -12.15 -4.64 14.47
C ASP A 70 -13.05 -3.41 14.67
N LEU A 71 -12.81 -2.34 13.91
CA LEU A 71 -13.72 -1.20 13.80
C LEU A 71 -15.09 -1.62 13.24
N ALA A 72 -15.13 -2.36 12.13
CA ALA A 72 -16.37 -2.85 11.53
C ALA A 72 -17.18 -3.77 12.46
N ARG A 73 -16.50 -4.50 13.35
CA ARG A 73 -17.13 -5.36 14.38
C ARG A 73 -17.55 -4.58 15.64
N GLY A 74 -17.31 -3.28 15.71
CA GLY A 74 -17.60 -2.45 16.89
C GLY A 74 -16.70 -2.71 18.09
N ARG A 75 -15.51 -3.31 17.90
CA ARG A 75 -14.53 -3.55 18.98
C ARG A 75 -13.65 -2.33 19.25
N LEU A 76 -13.57 -1.42 18.28
CA LEU A 76 -12.84 -0.16 18.37
C LEU A 76 -13.80 0.98 18.07
N THR A 77 -13.59 2.12 18.73
CA THR A 77 -14.19 3.40 18.32
C THR A 77 -13.43 3.96 17.12
N LEU A 78 -14.02 4.93 16.42
CA LEU A 78 -13.38 5.53 15.24
C LEU A 78 -12.04 6.20 15.59
N LEU A 79 -11.98 6.94 16.70
CA LEU A 79 -10.76 7.59 17.17
C LEU A 79 -9.67 6.58 17.58
N ALA A 80 -10.06 5.47 18.23
CA ALA A 80 -9.11 4.42 18.61
C ALA A 80 -8.51 3.75 17.37
N ALA A 81 -9.34 3.43 16.38
CA ALA A 81 -8.87 2.88 15.10
C ALA A 81 -7.94 3.84 14.36
N ALA A 82 -8.32 5.12 14.27
CA ALA A 82 -7.48 6.16 13.65
C ALA A 82 -6.12 6.31 14.37
N GLY A 83 -6.11 6.29 15.70
CA GLY A 83 -4.88 6.32 16.51
C GLY A 83 -3.97 5.11 16.27
N LEU A 84 -4.53 3.91 16.21
CA LEU A 84 -3.76 2.69 15.90
C LEU A 84 -3.16 2.71 14.50
N ILE A 85 -3.89 3.20 13.50
CA ILE A 85 -3.36 3.31 12.14
C ILE A 85 -2.22 4.32 12.09
N ARG A 86 -2.37 5.48 12.73
CA ARG A 86 -1.29 6.47 12.85
C ARG A 86 -0.05 5.88 13.52
N GLU A 87 -0.23 5.06 14.55
CA GLU A 87 0.88 4.37 15.21
C GLU A 87 1.58 3.37 14.27
N ILE A 88 0.81 2.62 13.46
CA ILE A 88 1.37 1.72 12.44
C ILE A 88 2.21 2.52 11.43
N ASP A 89 1.70 3.66 10.95
CA ASP A 89 2.44 4.52 10.01
C ASP A 89 3.68 5.14 10.65
N ARG A 90 3.65 5.46 11.95
CA ARG A 90 4.81 5.95 12.71
C ARG A 90 5.90 4.90 12.86
N GLN A 91 5.53 3.62 12.90
CA GLN A 91 6.49 2.51 12.99
C GLN A 91 7.08 2.14 11.63
N ASN A 92 6.56 2.66 10.53
CA ASN A 92 7.06 2.39 9.19
C ASN A 92 8.22 3.35 8.85
N PRO A 93 9.48 2.88 8.74
CA PRO A 93 10.61 3.73 8.38
C PRO A 93 10.50 4.30 6.96
N ASP A 94 9.73 3.66 6.09
CA ASP A 94 9.53 4.08 4.70
C ASP A 94 8.40 5.11 4.55
N PHE A 95 7.71 5.48 5.65
CA PHE A 95 6.63 6.46 5.63
C PHE A 95 7.13 7.85 6.01
N ASP A 96 7.14 8.77 5.05
CA ASP A 96 7.51 10.16 5.26
C ASP A 96 6.35 10.96 5.91
N HIS A 97 6.38 11.05 7.24
CA HIS A 97 5.39 11.80 8.02
C HIS A 97 5.40 13.29 7.70
N GLU A 98 6.55 13.88 7.40
CA GLU A 98 6.66 15.32 7.12
C GLU A 98 5.99 15.63 5.78
N ALA A 99 6.30 14.85 4.74
CA ALA A 99 5.64 14.98 3.44
C ALA A 99 4.14 14.73 3.54
N PHE A 100 3.73 13.72 4.31
CA PHE A 100 2.32 13.42 4.54
C PHE A 100 1.56 14.60 5.17
N GLN A 101 2.13 15.22 6.21
CA GLN A 101 1.51 16.38 6.87
C GLN A 101 1.40 17.60 5.96
N LEU A 102 2.35 17.80 5.04
CA LEU A 102 2.27 18.87 4.05
C LEU A 102 1.10 18.69 3.08
N ILE A 103 0.77 17.45 2.74
CA ILE A 103 -0.33 17.11 1.81
C ILE A 103 -1.70 17.18 2.52
N VAL A 104 -1.77 16.69 3.76
CA VAL A 104 -3.04 16.50 4.51
C VAL A 104 -3.48 17.75 5.28
N ARG A 105 -2.62 18.78 5.37
CA ARG A 105 -2.77 19.98 6.19
C ARG A 105 -4.10 20.75 6.14
N PRO A 106 -4.91 20.81 5.07
CA PRO A 106 -6.16 21.57 5.15
C PRO A 106 -7.25 20.95 6.05
N LYS A 107 -7.12 19.69 6.49
CA LYS A 107 -8.20 18.97 7.23
C LYS A 107 -7.81 18.40 8.61
N GLY A 108 -6.55 18.55 9.01
CA GLY A 108 -6.02 17.97 10.26
C GLY A 108 -5.82 16.45 10.17
N ASP A 109 -4.70 15.98 10.73
CA ASP A 109 -4.28 14.57 10.64
C ASP A 109 -5.38 13.61 11.14
N GLY A 110 -6.13 14.00 12.17
CA GLY A 110 -7.18 13.15 12.75
C GLY A 110 -8.34 12.86 11.80
N GLU A 111 -8.82 13.83 11.01
CA GLU A 111 -9.92 13.59 10.06
C GLU A 111 -9.46 12.59 9.00
N TRP A 112 -8.24 12.76 8.51
CA TRP A 112 -7.67 11.88 7.49
C TRP A 112 -7.60 10.43 7.99
N TYR A 113 -7.05 10.20 9.18
CA TYR A 113 -6.94 8.85 9.73
C TYR A 113 -8.32 8.24 10.04
N CYS A 114 -9.30 9.04 10.47
CA CYS A 114 -10.67 8.56 10.64
C CYS A 114 -11.29 8.12 9.30
N ARG A 115 -11.19 8.94 8.25
CA ARG A 115 -11.68 8.57 6.91
C ARG A 115 -10.97 7.34 6.36
N TYR A 116 -9.67 7.24 6.58
CA TYR A 116 -8.90 6.08 6.17
C TYR A 116 -9.33 4.81 6.93
N ALA A 117 -9.63 4.91 8.23
CA ALA A 117 -10.19 3.81 9.02
C ALA A 117 -11.56 3.36 8.49
N ILE A 118 -12.45 4.30 8.12
CA ILE A 118 -13.74 3.99 7.49
C ILE A 118 -13.53 3.25 6.16
N GLY A 119 -12.61 3.72 5.31
CA GLY A 119 -12.28 3.05 4.05
C GLY A 119 -11.71 1.63 4.24
N LEU A 120 -11.00 1.37 5.35
CA LEU A 120 -10.56 0.02 5.71
C LEU A 120 -11.72 -0.86 6.19
N ALA A 121 -12.67 -0.29 6.93
CA ALA A 121 -13.89 -0.98 7.36
C ALA A 121 -14.85 -1.28 6.19
N GLU A 122 -14.79 -0.51 5.10
CA GLU A 122 -15.60 -0.72 3.89
C GLU A 122 -15.15 -1.94 3.07
N ARG A 123 -13.87 -2.33 3.15
CA ARG A 123 -13.28 -3.43 2.37
C ARG A 123 -14.12 -4.71 2.48
N PRO A 124 -14.16 -5.54 1.41
CA PRO A 124 -15.20 -6.54 1.22
C PRO A 124 -15.29 -7.54 2.39
N SER A 125 -16.31 -7.35 3.20
CA SER A 125 -16.89 -8.35 4.09
C SER A 125 -18.24 -8.78 3.51
N ASN A 126 -18.60 -10.06 3.66
CA ASN A 126 -19.93 -10.57 3.31
C ASN A 126 -20.99 -10.21 4.36
N ASP A 127 -20.78 -9.12 5.12
CA ASP A 127 -21.65 -8.73 6.22
C ASP A 127 -22.87 -7.95 5.70
N PRO A 128 -24.10 -8.46 5.90
CA PRO A 128 -25.32 -7.78 5.47
C PRO A 128 -25.56 -6.44 6.19
N ASP A 129 -25.02 -6.25 7.40
CA ASP A 129 -25.19 -5.03 8.20
C ASP A 129 -24.13 -3.96 7.89
N ARG A 130 -23.19 -4.23 6.97
CA ARG A 130 -22.07 -3.32 6.64
C ARG A 130 -22.51 -1.89 6.35
N ARG A 131 -23.58 -1.70 5.58
CA ARG A 131 -24.09 -0.36 5.25
C ARG A 131 -24.52 0.43 6.48
N ARG A 132 -25.14 -0.24 7.47
CA ARG A 132 -25.54 0.39 8.73
C ARG A 132 -24.32 0.77 9.56
N VAL A 133 -23.33 -0.12 9.66
CA VAL A 133 -22.08 0.16 10.38
C VAL A 133 -21.36 1.36 9.78
N LEU A 134 -21.18 1.38 8.45
CA LEU A 134 -20.51 2.49 7.77
C LEU A 134 -21.26 3.82 7.95
N ALA A 135 -22.59 3.82 7.86
CA ALA A 135 -23.38 5.02 8.15
C ALA A 135 -23.17 5.50 9.59
N GLY A 136 -23.14 4.58 10.57
CA GLY A 136 -22.88 4.94 11.96
C GLY A 136 -21.48 5.51 12.21
N LEU A 137 -20.46 5.04 11.47
CA LEU A 137 -19.09 5.56 11.54
C LEU A 137 -18.97 6.95 10.90
N GLU A 138 -19.64 7.20 9.79
CA GLU A 138 -19.70 8.54 9.18
C GLU A 138 -20.43 9.53 10.09
N ASP A 139 -21.53 9.10 10.74
CA ASP A 139 -22.21 9.91 11.76
C ASP A 139 -21.30 10.20 12.98
N GLU A 140 -20.50 9.22 13.41
CA GLU A 140 -19.50 9.40 14.47
C GLU A 140 -18.44 10.42 14.06
N LEU A 141 -17.90 10.33 12.84
CA LEU A 141 -16.94 11.29 12.31
C LEU A 141 -17.52 12.71 12.27
N GLN A 142 -18.74 12.85 11.77
CA GLN A 142 -19.41 14.15 11.67
C GLN A 142 -19.56 14.81 13.06
N ARG A 143 -19.98 14.04 14.07
CA ARG A 143 -20.07 14.54 15.46
C ARG A 143 -18.72 14.96 16.02
N LEU A 144 -17.65 14.22 15.72
CA LEU A 144 -16.30 14.57 16.18
C LEU A 144 -15.80 15.87 15.53
N LEU A 145 -16.09 16.07 14.24
CA LEU A 145 -15.74 17.29 13.51
C LEU A 145 -16.49 18.51 14.06
N GLU A 146 -17.79 18.38 14.32
CA GLU A 146 -18.61 19.45 14.90
C GLU A 146 -18.16 19.84 16.32
N ALA A 147 -17.65 18.88 17.09
CA ALA A 147 -17.14 19.11 18.43
C ALA A 147 -15.69 19.62 18.47
N GLU A 148 -15.02 19.80 17.32
CA GLU A 148 -13.57 20.04 17.21
C GLU A 148 -12.73 18.99 17.97
N ALA A 149 -13.30 17.80 18.19
CA ALA A 149 -12.73 16.74 19.02
C ALA A 149 -11.86 15.75 18.24
N VAL A 150 -11.48 16.09 17.01
CA VAL A 150 -10.65 15.25 16.12
C VAL A 150 -9.17 15.39 16.47
N THR A 151 -8.86 15.22 17.76
CA THR A 151 -7.47 15.12 18.24
C THR A 151 -7.18 13.65 18.53
N LEU A 152 -6.26 13.06 17.78
CA LEU A 152 -5.88 11.68 17.99
C LEU A 152 -5.08 11.55 19.30
N PRO A 153 -5.35 10.53 20.13
CA PRO A 153 -4.57 10.30 21.35
C PRO A 153 -3.10 10.11 20.99
N SER A 154 -2.22 10.83 21.69
CA SER A 154 -0.79 10.67 21.55
C SER A 154 -0.36 9.46 22.39
N THR A 155 0.32 8.48 21.79
CA THR A 155 0.74 7.21 22.42
C THR A 155 1.82 7.36 23.52
N LYS A 156 1.96 8.53 24.16
CA LYS A 156 2.99 8.81 25.16
C LYS A 156 2.65 8.35 26.60
N GLU A 157 1.50 7.73 26.86
CA GLU A 157 1.04 7.44 28.24
C GLU A 157 0.53 6.00 28.48
N GLN A 158 1.18 4.98 27.90
CA GLN A 158 1.01 3.59 28.37
C GLN A 158 2.36 2.90 28.59
#